data_AF-A0A1H2PS62-F1
#
_entry.id   AF-A0A1H2PS62-F1
#
_cell.length_a   1.000
_cell.length_b   1.000
_cell.length_c   1.000
_cell.angle_alpha   90.00
_cell.angle_beta   90.00
_cell.angle_gamma   90.00
#
_symmetry.space_group_name_H-M   'P 1'
#
loop_
_entity.id
_entity.type
_entity.pdbx_description
1 polymer ?
#
loop_
_entity_poly.entity_id
_entity_poly.type
_entity_poly.pdbx_seq_one_letter_code
_entity_poly.pdbx_strand_id
1 'polypeptide(L)' 'MRIEKEDADKMVLQAFSRPQDRLTYGELVRRTNLGLGAVCGAVARCVRAGSLVEDGFVLEPAIHRQPQPVFARVQGEQ' A
#
# COMPACT_ATOMS: atom_id res chain seq x y z
N MET A 1 9.10 -19.05 -18.16
CA MET A 1 8.99 -17.59 -18.05
C MET A 1 8.84 -17.25 -16.56
N ARG A 2 9.89 -16.78 -15.89
CA ARG A 2 9.82 -16.38 -14.47
C ARG A 2 9.56 -14.87 -14.47
N ILE A 3 8.39 -14.45 -13.98
CA ILE A 3 8.19 -13.06 -13.62
C ILE A 3 9.11 -12.82 -12.42
N GLU A 4 10.17 -12.05 -12.63
CA GLU A 4 11.14 -11.72 -11.59
C GLU A 4 10.44 -10.88 -10.51
N LYS A 5 10.76 -11.12 -9.24
CA LYS A 5 10.00 -10.60 -8.08
C LYS A 5 9.82 -9.07 -8.08
N GLU A 6 10.74 -8.35 -8.71
CA GLU A 6 10.72 -6.89 -8.83
C GLU A 6 9.61 -6.37 -9.76
N ASP A 7 9.21 -7.17 -10.75
CA ASP A 7 8.15 -6.82 -11.70
C ASP A 7 6.78 -6.79 -11.01
N ALA A 8 6.53 -7.77 -10.12
CA ALA A 8 5.30 -7.85 -9.35
C ALA A 8 5.09 -6.64 -8.40
N ASP A 9 6.18 -6.13 -7.81
CA ASP A 9 6.12 -4.98 -6.91
C ASP A 9 5.74 -3.71 -7.68
N LYS A 10 6.34 -3.51 -8.86
CA LYS A 10 5.99 -2.39 -9.78
C LYS A 10 4.55 -2.49 -10.25
N MET A 11 4.08 -3.68 -10.65
CA MET A 11 2.69 -3.88 -11.08
C MET A 11 1.69 -3.58 -9.96
N VAL A 12 1.97 -4.02 -8.73
CA VAL A 12 1.10 -3.73 -7.57
C VAL A 12 1.04 -2.24 -7.30
N LEU A 13 2.17 -1.54 -7.31
CA LEU A 13 2.19 -0.08 -7.10
C LEU A 13 1.49 0.67 -8.24
N GLN A 14 1.66 0.24 -9.49
CA GLN A 14 0.98 0.83 -10.65
C GLN A 14 -0.52 0.57 -10.68
N ALA A 15 -1.01 -0.48 -10.00
CA ALA A 15 -2.45 -0.75 -9.89
C ALA A 15 -3.20 0.38 -9.14
N PHE A 16 -2.49 1.14 -8.30
CA PHE A 16 -2.97 2.36 -7.68
C PHE A 16 -2.78 3.53 -8.65
N SER A 17 -3.78 3.78 -9.48
CA SER A 17 -3.75 4.85 -10.48
C SER A 17 -3.88 6.24 -9.87
N ARG A 18 -4.45 6.33 -8.66
CA ARG A 18 -4.58 7.58 -7.90
C ARG A 18 -3.96 7.45 -6.51
N PRO A 19 -3.39 8.53 -5.94
CA PRO A 19 -2.81 8.52 -4.59
C PRO A 19 -3.79 8.15 -3.46
N GLN A 20 -5.09 8.26 -3.74
CA GLN A 20 -6.21 8.01 -2.83
C GLN A 20 -6.96 6.72 -3.17
N ASP A 21 -6.45 5.91 -4.10
CA ASP A 21 -7.03 4.61 -4.40
C ASP A 21 -6.86 3.68 -3.20
N ARG A 22 -7.97 3.04 -2.83
CA ARG A 22 -8.05 2.04 -1.79
C ARG A 22 -8.42 0.73 -2.44
N LEU A 23 -7.49 -0.21 -2.46
CA LEU A 23 -7.65 -1.49 -3.16
C LEU A 23 -7.59 -2.64 -2.16
N THR A 24 -8.43 -3.65 -2.40
CA THR A 24 -8.32 -4.93 -1.68
C THR A 24 -7.35 -5.86 -2.42
N TYR A 25 -6.89 -6.90 -1.74
CA TYR A 25 -6.12 -7.99 -2.37
C TYR A 25 -6.81 -8.57 -3.61
N GLY A 26 -8.14 -8.74 -3.58
CA GLY A 26 -8.90 -9.24 -4.72
C GLY A 26 -8.90 -8.28 -5.92
N GLU A 27 -8.95 -6.98 -5.68
CA GLU A 27 -8.82 -5.98 -6.74
C GLU A 27 -7.41 -5.93 -7.34
N LEU A 28 -6.38 -6.04 -6.50
CA LEU A 28 -5.00 -6.10 -6.98
C LEU A 28 -4.76 -7.33 -7.87
N VAL A 29 -5.27 -8.50 -7.48
CA VAL A 29 -5.22 -9.71 -8.32
C VAL A 29 -5.86 -9.45 -9.69
N ARG A 30 -7.04 -8.81 -9.71
CA ARG A 30 -7.75 -8.48 -10.96
C ARG A 30 -7.02 -7.46 -11.83
N ARG A 31 -6.47 -6.40 -11.24
CA ARG A 31 -5.80 -5.31 -11.97
C ARG A 31 -4.41 -5.70 -12.48
N THR A 32 -3.68 -6.48 -11.71
CA THR A 32 -2.31 -6.90 -12.05
C THR A 32 -2.28 -8.21 -12.84
N ASN A 33 -3.39 -8.96 -12.88
CA ASN A 33 -3.44 -10.33 -13.42
C ASN A 33 -2.40 -11.27 -12.79
N LEU A 34 -1.97 -10.98 -11.56
CA LEU A 34 -1.05 -11.80 -10.79
C LEU A 34 -1.81 -12.78 -9.90
N GLY A 35 -1.21 -13.95 -9.64
CA GLY A 35 -1.76 -14.89 -8.66
C GLY A 35 -1.76 -14.31 -7.24
N LEU A 36 -2.72 -14.74 -6.40
CA LEU A 36 -2.87 -14.24 -5.03
C LEU A 36 -1.57 -14.30 -4.22
N GLY A 37 -0.81 -15.41 -4.33
CA GLY A 37 0.47 -15.53 -3.62
C GLY A 37 1.53 -14.52 -4.07
N ALA A 38 1.56 -14.16 -5.36
CA ALA A 38 2.46 -13.14 -5.89
C ALA A 38 2.03 -11.75 -5.40
N VAL A 39 0.73 -11.45 -5.39
CA VAL A 39 0.17 -10.21 -4.86
C VAL A 39 0.49 -10.08 -3.36
N CYS A 40 0.21 -11.11 -2.55
CA CYS A 40 0.52 -11.08 -1.12
C CYS A 40 2.02 -10.85 -0.87
N GLY A 41 2.89 -11.53 -1.63
CA GLY A 41 4.32 -11.35 -1.52
C GLY A 41 4.78 -9.94 -1.91
N ALA A 42 4.20 -9.37 -2.95
CA ALA A 42 4.53 -8.02 -3.43
C ALA A 42 4.01 -6.94 -2.49
N VAL A 43 2.78 -7.06 -2.00
CA VAL A 43 2.19 -6.16 -1.01
C VAL A 43 3.02 -6.15 0.28
N ALA A 44 3.37 -7.33 0.82
CA ALA A 44 4.20 -7.41 2.02
C ALA A 44 5.55 -6.71 1.85
N ARG A 45 6.18 -6.81 0.67
CA ARG A 45 7.42 -6.07 0.36
C ARG A 45 7.18 -4.57 0.27
N CYS A 46 6.13 -4.13 -0.42
CA CYS A 46 5.79 -2.72 -0.58
C CYS A 46 5.42 -2.06 0.76
N VAL A 47 4.72 -2.78 1.64
CA VAL A 47 4.40 -2.32 3.00
C VAL A 47 5.68 -2.22 3.85
N ARG A 48 6.55 -3.24 3.81
CA ARG A 48 7.84 -3.21 4.51
C ARG A 48 8.76 -2.09 4.01
N ALA A 49 8.71 -1.78 2.73
CA ALA A 49 9.44 -0.67 2.12
C ALA A 49 8.81 0.71 2.39
N GLY A 50 7.63 0.76 3.04
CA GLY A 50 6.92 2.00 3.33
C GLY A 50 6.29 2.66 2.11
N SER A 51 6.07 1.92 1.02
CA SER A 51 5.39 2.40 -0.20
C SER A 51 3.87 2.21 -0.15
N LEU A 52 3.42 1.18 0.57
CA LEU A 52 2.00 0.92 0.83
C LEU A 52 1.73 0.88 2.33
N VAL A 53 0.48 1.12 2.68
CA VAL A 53 -0.04 0.94 4.02
C VAL A 53 -1.20 -0.05 3.95
N GLU A 54 -1.20 -0.99 4.88
CA GLU A 54 -2.31 -1.91 5.09
C GLU A 54 -3.14 -1.43 6.28
N ASP A 55 -4.44 -1.20 6.04
CA ASP A 55 -5.43 -0.88 7.06
C ASP A 55 -6.54 -1.94 7.03
N GLY A 56 -6.38 -2.98 7.85
CA GLY A 56 -7.24 -4.16 7.82
C GLY A 56 -7.17 -4.91 6.48
N PHE A 57 -8.24 -4.86 5.70
CA PHE A 57 -8.35 -5.55 4.39
C PHE A 57 -8.12 -4.64 3.18
N VAL A 58 -7.78 -3.37 3.44
CA VAL A 58 -7.63 -2.33 2.43
C VAL A 58 -6.18 -1.88 2.38
N LEU A 59 -5.67 -1.71 1.17
CA LEU A 59 -4.33 -1.21 0.89
C LEU A 59 -4.43 0.18 0.28
N GLU A 60 -3.55 1.07 0.71
CA GLU A 60 -3.44 2.44 0.18
C GLU A 60 -1.97 2.86 0.00
N PRO A 61 -1.66 3.77 -0.95
CA PRO A 61 -0.33 4.34 -1.12
C PRO A 61 0.13 5.13 0.12
N ALA A 62 1.35 4.88 0.59
CA ALA A 62 1.89 5.50 1.81
C ALA A 62 2.14 7.03 1.70
N ILE A 63 2.17 7.57 0.47
CA ILE A 63 2.36 9.00 0.16
C ILE A 63 1.37 9.94 0.87
N HIS A 64 0.24 9.45 1.38
CA HIS A 64 -0.74 10.27 2.11
C HIS A 64 -0.84 10.04 3.61
N ARG A 65 -0.15 9.05 4.20
CA ARG A 65 0.11 9.08 5.65
C ARG A 65 1.24 10.05 5.93
N GLN A 66 1.05 11.34 5.59
CA GLN A 66 1.74 12.35 6.37
C GLN A 66 1.34 12.11 7.83
N PRO A 67 2.30 12.06 8.78
CA PRO A 67 1.93 12.11 10.17
C PRO A 67 1.12 13.38 10.32
N GLN A 68 -0.19 13.25 10.54
CA GLN A 68 -0.98 14.39 10.96
C GLN A 68 -0.21 14.95 12.15
N PRO A 69 0.26 16.21 12.12
CA PRO A 69 0.86 16.77 13.30
C PRO A 69 -0.23 16.69 14.36
N VAL A 70 -0.07 15.76 15.29
CA VAL A 70 -0.81 15.78 16.53
C VAL A 70 -0.32 17.08 17.14
N PHE A 71 -1.07 18.16 16.92
CA PHE A 71 -1.03 19.31 17.77
C PHE A 71 -1.47 18.78 19.14
N ALA A 72 -0.50 18.26 19.89
CA ALA A 72 -0.65 18.03 21.30
C ALA A 72 -1.02 19.41 21.85
N ARG A 73 -2.31 19.62 22.06
CA ARG A 73 -2.79 20.70 22.91
C ARG A 73 -2.29 20.37 24.30
N VAL A 74 -1.01 20.65 24.56
CA VAL A 74 -0.53 20.96 25.89
C VAL A 74 -1.04 22.37 26.13
N GLN A 75 -2.34 22.47 26.38
CA GLN A 75 -2.92 23.64 26.99
C GLN A 75 -2.37 23.61 28.41
N GLY A 76 -1.29 24.36 28.62
CA GLY A 76 -0.92 24.80 29.96
C GLY A 76 -2.03 25.67 30.55
N GLU A 77 -1.79 26.07 31.81
CA GLU A 77 -2.65 26.82 32.72
C GLU A 77 -3.46 25.92 33.66
N GLN A 78 -3.33 26.03 34.98
CA GLN A 78 -2.36 26.65 35.89
C GLN A 78 -2.65 26.03 37.27
#